data_AF-A0A1U9K4Y7-F1
#
_entry.id   AF-A0A1U9K4Y7-F1
#
_cell.length_a   1.000
_cell.length_b   1.000
_cell.length_c   1.000
_cell.angle_alpha   90.00
_cell.angle_beta   90.00
_cell.angle_gamma   90.00
#
_symmetry.space_group_name_H-M   'P 1'
#
loop_
_entity.id
_entity.type
_entity.pdbx_description
1 polymer ?
#
loop_
_entity_poly.entity_id
_entity_poly.type
_entity_poly.pdbx_seq_one_letter_code
_entity_poly.pdbx_strand_id
1 'polypeptide(L)'
;MNVLAIEVPVSKLWTDMAVSLALGIYFGLSSLMFDIERWSRLKQTVIHGLTSLAVFFPTAIRLNWIPLDRGVMMTCLLIFLTIYVLFWFCAWWYYKRLAQSMNEIVKK
;
A
#
# COMPACT_ATOMS: atom_id res chain seq x y z
N MET A 1 0.75 32.46 -23.47
CA MET A 1 0.88 31.00 -23.32
C MET A 1 -0.52 30.47 -23.12
N ASN A 2 -1.09 29.85 -24.16
CA ASN A 2 -2.50 29.44 -24.18
C ASN A 2 -2.67 28.22 -23.29
N VAL A 3 -3.17 28.44 -22.07
CA VAL A 3 -3.68 27.41 -21.17
C VAL A 3 -5.03 26.94 -21.74
N LEU A 4 -4.99 26.30 -22.91
CA LEU A 4 -6.17 25.65 -23.47
C LEU A 4 -6.48 24.46 -22.57
N ALA A 5 -7.34 24.74 -21.59
CA ALA A 5 -8.28 23.87 -20.91
C ALA A 5 -8.11 22.38 -21.24
N ILE A 6 -7.20 21.70 -20.54
CA ILE A 6 -7.32 20.26 -20.37
C ILE A 6 -8.48 20.08 -19.39
N GLU A 7 -9.71 20.09 -19.90
CA GLU A 7 -10.89 19.78 -19.11
C GLU A 7 -10.86 18.29 -18.77
N VAL A 8 -10.29 17.95 -17.61
CA VAL A 8 -10.41 16.60 -17.07
C VAL A 8 -11.89 16.38 -16.76
N PRO A 9 -12.56 15.38 -17.38
CA PRO A 9 -13.98 15.18 -17.16
C PRO A 9 -14.24 14.84 -15.69
N VAL A 10 -15.25 15.48 -15.10
CA VAL A 10 -15.62 15.30 -13.68
C VAL A 10 -15.86 13.81 -13.35
N SER A 11 -16.39 13.04 -14.31
CA SER A 11 -16.57 11.59 -14.19
C SER A 11 -15.26 10.83 -13.95
N LYS A 12 -14.15 11.27 -14.55
CA LYS A 12 -12.82 10.68 -14.33
C LYS A 12 -12.35 10.95 -12.91
N LEU A 13 -12.53 12.17 -12.41
CA LEU A 13 -12.20 12.52 -11.02
C LEU A 13 -12.96 11.63 -10.03
N TRP A 14 -14.27 11.47 -10.21
CA TRP A 14 -15.07 10.57 -9.38
C TRP A 14 -14.60 9.12 -9.45
N THR A 15 -14.21 8.65 -10.63
CA THR A 15 -13.67 7.29 -10.81
C THR A 15 -12.34 7.13 -10.07
N ASP A 16 -11.42 8.08 -10.22
CA ASP A 16 -10.12 8.06 -9.54
C ASP A 16 -10.29 8.10 -8.02
N MET A 17 -11.22 8.91 -7.51
CA MET A 17 -11.56 8.97 -6.08
C MET A 17 -12.16 7.65 -5.57
N ALA A 18 -13.13 7.09 -6.30
CA ALA A 18 -13.79 5.85 -5.91
C ALA A 18 -12.82 4.67 -5.88
N VAL A 19 -11.92 4.57 -6.87
CA VAL A 19 -10.90 3.52 -6.90
C VAL A 19 -9.84 3.73 -5.80
N SER A 20 -9.44 4.98 -5.54
CA SER A 20 -8.53 5.29 -4.44
C SER A 20 -9.12 4.88 -3.08
N LEU A 21 -10.42 5.13 -2.87
CA LEU A 21 -11.14 4.67 -1.68
C LEU A 21 -11.16 3.14 -1.59
N ALA A 22 -11.46 2.46 -2.70
CA ALA A 22 -11.47 1.00 -2.75
C ALA A 22 -10.08 0.40 -2.46
N LEU A 23 -9.00 1.01 -2.95
CA LEU A 23 -7.63 0.61 -2.61
C LEU A 23 -7.35 0.82 -1.11
N GLY A 24 -7.80 1.92 -0.52
CA GLY A 24 -7.70 2.15 0.93
C GLY A 24 -8.40 1.06 1.74
N ILE A 25 -9.63 0.69 1.36
CA ILE A 25 -10.37 -0.42 1.98
C ILE A 25 -9.62 -1.73 1.80
N TYR A 26 -9.11 -2.00 0.59
CA TYR A 26 -8.31 -3.19 0.31
C TYR A 26 -7.09 -3.28 1.23
N PHE A 27 -6.29 -2.21 1.36
CA PHE A 27 -5.11 -2.20 2.24
C PHE A 27 -5.48 -2.39 3.72
N GLY A 28 -6.61 -1.82 4.15
CA GLY A 28 -7.16 -2.06 5.47
C GLY A 28 -7.52 -3.54 5.70
N LEU A 29 -8.24 -4.15 4.77
CA LEU A 29 -8.65 -5.56 4.86
C LEU A 29 -7.49 -6.53 4.69
N SER A 30 -6.54 -6.25 3.80
CA SER A 30 -5.37 -7.10 3.57
C SER A 30 -4.46 -7.13 4.78
N SER A 31 -4.48 -6.09 5.63
CA SER A 31 -3.71 -6.07 6.88
C SER A 31 -4.09 -7.22 7.84
N LEU A 32 -5.31 -7.76 7.76
CA LEU A 32 -5.76 -8.93 8.53
C LEU A 32 -4.92 -10.19 8.24
N MET A 33 -4.14 -10.20 7.15
CA MET A 33 -3.19 -11.28 6.86
C MET A 33 -2.09 -11.39 7.93
N PHE A 34 -1.79 -10.31 8.66
CA PHE A 34 -0.82 -10.31 9.76
C PHE A 34 -1.34 -11.00 11.03
N ASP A 35 -2.66 -11.19 11.15
CA ASP A 35 -3.29 -11.86 12.30
C ASP A 35 -3.35 -13.40 12.13
N ILE A 36 -2.91 -13.92 10.99
CA ILE A 36 -2.92 -15.37 10.71
C ILE A 36 -1.75 -16.03 11.46
N GLU A 37 -2.00 -16.51 12.69
CA GLU A 37 -0.99 -17.09 13.59
C GLU A 37 -0.20 -18.27 12.99
N ARG A 38 -0.84 -19.09 12.15
CA ARG A 38 -0.20 -20.26 11.50
C ARG A 38 0.86 -19.88 10.46
N TRP A 39 0.98 -18.61 10.07
CA TRP A 39 1.95 -18.18 9.07
C TRP A 39 3.17 -17.55 9.74
N SER A 40 4.36 -17.81 9.21
CA SER A 40 5.56 -17.09 9.64
C SER A 40 5.44 -15.61 9.26
N ARG A 41 6.06 -14.71 10.05
CA ARG A 41 6.03 -13.27 9.76
C ARG A 41 6.58 -12.92 8.38
N LEU A 42 7.60 -13.65 7.92
CA LEU A 42 8.13 -13.49 6.57
C LEU A 42 7.07 -13.87 5.52
N LYS A 43 6.37 -14.99 5.70
CA LYS A 43 5.30 -15.43 4.80
C LYS A 43 4.17 -14.40 4.75
N GLN A 44 3.71 -13.89 5.88
CA GLN A 44 2.68 -12.84 5.93
C GLN A 44 3.13 -11.60 5.14
N THR A 45 4.36 -11.12 5.40
CA THR A 45 4.92 -9.91 4.76
C THR A 45 5.08 -10.09 3.25
N VAL A 46 5.57 -11.25 2.80
CA VAL A 46 5.77 -11.53 1.38
C VAL A 46 4.44 -11.66 0.66
N ILE A 47 3.48 -12.44 1.20
CA ILE A 47 2.18 -12.62 0.55
C ILE A 47 1.45 -11.27 0.51
N HIS A 48 1.42 -10.51 1.61
CA HIS A 48 0.80 -9.19 1.64
C HIS A 48 1.45 -8.22 0.64
N GLY A 49 2.77 -8.22 0.54
CA GLY A 49 3.50 -7.38 -0.43
C GLY A 49 3.19 -7.76 -1.87
N LEU A 50 3.21 -9.05 -2.20
CA LEU A 50 2.92 -9.55 -3.56
C LEU A 50 1.46 -9.29 -3.96
N THR A 51 0.50 -9.52 -3.08
CA THR A 51 -0.91 -9.23 -3.36
C THR A 51 -1.12 -7.74 -3.54
N SER A 52 -0.48 -6.91 -2.72
CA SER A 52 -0.55 -5.46 -2.84
C SER A 52 -0.01 -4.96 -4.18
N LEU A 53 1.12 -5.51 -4.64
CA LEU A 53 1.67 -5.22 -5.98
C LEU A 53 0.70 -5.65 -7.08
N ALA A 54 0.16 -6.87 -6.98
CA ALA A 54 -0.77 -7.44 -7.95
C ALA A 54 -2.10 -6.69 -8.03
N VAL A 55 -2.51 -5.98 -6.97
CA VAL A 55 -3.71 -5.12 -6.98
C VAL A 55 -3.37 -3.72 -7.46
N PHE A 56 -2.31 -3.10 -6.93
CA PHE A 56 -1.96 -1.71 -7.22
C PHE A 56 -1.54 -1.49 -8.68
N PHE A 57 -0.61 -2.29 -9.20
CA PHE A 57 -0.05 -2.05 -10.54
C PHE A 57 -1.09 -2.21 -11.66
N PRO A 58 -1.88 -3.29 -11.72
CA PRO A 58 -2.93 -3.41 -12.73
C PRO A 58 -3.98 -2.29 -12.63
N THR A 59 -4.32 -1.87 -11.41
CA THR A 59 -5.25 -0.75 -11.19
C THR A 59 -4.68 0.56 -11.74
N ALA A 60 -3.43 0.88 -11.38
CA ALA A 60 -2.76 2.09 -11.81
C ALA A 60 -2.56 2.14 -13.34
N ILE A 61 -2.23 1.02 -13.96
CA ILE A 61 -2.12 0.91 -15.42
C ILE A 61 -3.49 1.10 -16.09
N ARG A 62 -4.52 0.43 -15.58
CA ARG A 62 -5.87 0.44 -16.19
C ARG A 62 -6.53 1.82 -16.13
N LEU A 63 -6.24 2.61 -15.09
CA LEU A 63 -6.73 3.98 -14.94
C LEU A 63 -5.80 5.03 -15.55
N ASN A 64 -4.71 4.60 -16.18
CA ASN A 64 -3.67 5.47 -16.72
C ASN A 64 -3.10 6.45 -15.66
N TRP A 65 -2.99 6.01 -14.41
CA TRP A 65 -2.32 6.77 -13.34
C TRP A 65 -0.81 6.84 -13.58
N ILE A 66 -0.27 5.80 -14.21
CA ILE A 66 1.16 5.69 -14.52
C ILE A 66 1.28 5.43 -16.02
N PRO A 67 2.11 6.18 -16.77
CA PRO A 67 2.38 5.88 -18.17
C PRO A 67 3.08 4.52 -18.30
N LEU A 68 2.79 3.80 -19.39
CA LEU A 68 3.41 2.51 -19.73
C LEU A 68 4.83 2.68 -20.29
N ASP A 69 5.67 3.39 -19.54
CA ASP A 69 7.10 3.51 -19.79
C ASP A 69 7.89 2.63 -18.82
N ARG A 70 8.93 1.96 -19.32
CA ARG A 70 9.73 1.02 -18.51
C ARG A 70 10.48 1.71 -17.37
N GLY A 71 11.01 2.92 -17.61
CA GLY A 71 11.72 3.70 -16.59
C GLY A 71 10.77 4.19 -15.50
N VAL A 72 9.60 4.69 -15.90
CA VAL A 72 8.57 5.13 -14.96
C VAL A 72 8.04 3.96 -14.12
N MET A 73 7.72 2.81 -14.74
CA MET A 73 7.25 1.63 -14.01
C MET A 73 8.28 1.14 -12.98
N MET A 74 9.56 1.08 -13.34
CA MET A 74 10.63 0.70 -12.40
C MET A 74 10.72 1.69 -11.23
N THR A 75 10.64 2.98 -11.51
CA THR A 75 10.66 4.03 -10.48
C THR A 75 9.46 3.90 -9.53
N CYS A 76 8.26 3.67 -10.06
CA CYS A 76 7.06 3.44 -9.26
C CYS A 76 7.18 2.19 -8.39
N LEU A 77 7.77 1.10 -8.90
CA LEU A 77 8.03 -0.12 -8.12
C LEU A 77 8.99 0.15 -6.97
N LEU A 78 10.09 0.85 -7.23
CA LEU A 78 11.06 1.20 -6.20
C LEU A 78 10.45 2.09 -5.12
N ILE A 79 9.65 3.10 -5.50
CA ILE A 79 8.93 3.96 -4.55
C ILE A 79 7.95 3.13 -3.72
N PHE A 80 7.16 2.27 -4.36
CA PHE A 80 6.21 1.40 -3.66
C PHE A 80 6.92 0.52 -2.63
N LEU A 81 8.01 -0.16 -3.02
CA LEU A 81 8.78 -1.02 -2.12
C LEU A 81 9.42 -0.23 -0.98
N THR A 82 9.92 0.96 -1.25
CA THR A 82 10.51 1.84 -0.23
C THR A 82 9.48 2.24 0.80
N ILE A 83 8.30 2.72 0.35
CA ILE A 83 7.19 3.09 1.24
C ILE A 83 6.73 1.87 2.04
N TYR A 84 6.60 0.71 1.39
CA TYR A 84 6.19 -0.53 2.04
C TYR A 84 7.14 -0.93 3.18
N VAL A 85 8.46 -0.90 2.93
CA VAL A 85 9.47 -1.21 3.95
C VAL A 85 9.44 -0.20 5.09
N LEU A 86 9.24 1.09 4.80
CA LEU A 86 9.10 2.12 5.83
C LEU A 86 7.89 1.89 6.72
N PHE A 87 6.72 1.62 6.14
CA PHE A 87 5.50 1.30 6.90
C PHE A 87 5.68 0.04 7.74
N TRP A 88 6.25 -1.01 7.16
CA TRP A 88 6.53 -2.26 7.87
C TRP A 88 7.47 -2.03 9.05
N PHE A 89 8.54 -1.24 8.87
CA PHE A 89 9.50 -0.93 9.93
C PHE A 89 8.85 -0.11 11.05
N CYS A 90 8.06 0.92 10.72
CA CYS A 90 7.31 1.71 11.69
C CYS A 90 6.33 0.84 12.50
N ALA A 91 5.57 -0.02 11.83
CA ALA A 91 4.64 -0.94 12.48
C ALA A 91 5.38 -1.93 13.39
N TRP A 92 6.45 -2.58 12.88
CA TRP A 92 7.28 -3.47 13.68
C TRP A 92 7.81 -2.78 14.94
N TRP A 93 8.32 -1.56 14.80
CA TRP A 93 8.87 -0.82 15.92
C TRP A 93 7.81 -0.47 16.96
N TYR A 94 6.65 -0.01 16.52
CA TYR A 94 5.49 0.28 17.37
C TYR A 94 5.06 -0.95 18.16
N TYR A 95 4.79 -2.08 17.48
CA TYR A 95 4.32 -3.30 18.13
C TYR A 95 5.38 -3.93 19.03
N LYS A 96 6.67 -3.81 18.68
CA LYS A 96 7.76 -4.24 19.57
C LYS A 96 7.76 -3.46 20.88
N ARG A 97 7.60 -2.13 20.81
CA ARG A 97 7.51 -1.28 22.02
C ARG A 97 6.26 -1.59 22.85
N LEU A 98 5.11 -1.78 22.19
CA LEU A 98 3.87 -2.14 22.85
C LEU A 98 3.99 -3.47 23.62
N ALA A 99 4.58 -4.49 22.99
CA ALA A 99 4.83 -5.78 23.65
C ALA A 99 5.78 -5.65 24.85
N GLN A 100 6.82 -4.81 24.75
CA GLN A 100 7.73 -4.53 25.86
C GLN A 100 6.99 -3.86 27.03
N SER A 101 6.17 -2.84 26.79
CA SER A 101 5.41 -2.18 27.85
C SER A 101 4.40 -3.12 28.53
N MET A 102 3.77 -4.02 27.76
CA MET A 102 2.87 -5.03 28.33
C MET A 102 3.62 -6.02 29.23
N ASN A 103 4.81 -6.47 28.82
CA ASN A 103 5.64 -7.37 29.62
C ASN A 103 6.15 -6.73 30.92
N GLU A 104 6.40 -5.42 30.91
CA GLU A 104 6.80 -4.67 32.11
C GLU A 104 5.67 -4.57 33.13
N ILE A 105 4.42 -4.44 32.67
CA ILE A 105 3.24 -4.41 33.56
C ILE A 105 3.07 -5.75 34.28
N VAL A 106 3.22 -6.87 33.57
CA VAL A 106 3.04 -8.22 34.14
C VAL A 106 4.17 -8.60 35.12
N LYS A 107 5.35 -8.00 34.98
CA LYS A 107 6.50 -8.26 35.86
C LYS A 107 6.51 -7.46 37.16
N LYS A 108 5.61 -6.47 37.30
CA LYS A 108 5.37 -5.74 38.56
C LYS A 108 4.31 -6.45 39.38
#